data_AF-A0A7C3G3M0-F1
#
_entry.id   AF-A0A7C3G3M0-F1
#
_cell.length_a   1.000
_cell.length_b   1.000
_cell.length_c   1.000
_cell.angle_alpha   90.00
_cell.angle_beta   90.00
_cell.angle_gamma   90.00
#
_symmetry.space_group_name_H-M   'P 1'
#
loop_
_entity.id
_entity.type
_entity.pdbx_description
1 polymer ?
#
loop_
_entity_poly.entity_id
_entity_poly.type
_entity_poly.pdbx_seq_one_letter_code
_entity_poly.pdbx_strand_id
1 'polypeptide(L)'
;MQKVKIIFGLLFLISQLNAQIERPMGINFTGVVDYSTELVFTDAFKQSREWTSFNADASGPWDTEVDIPLNANGYPLEIPYDNGVNPPQMVKALMLWDIEDAVPVGMYRLMVAGTGTVTLRYGASGTYQCPVDTLVEVTGSLFLEINMSDAADPINDIKFIYPEYVNTYDTQTFTDEFLSFTEDFQVFRFMDWLSTNGSAVSTWSDRTPVTNYTQAATNGVAWEYIIELCNLTKKDAWINIPHLADDNYIQQLANLLQNNLDNDVKIYLEYSNELWNGAFVQNYEVADLANSLGYTGQPWEQTWKYTAKRSADIFKIFEDVFTDDSRLVKIMPSQAANSWITNQLITYFNDPTYNPNQVTLDAVAIAPYFGYSVADQIVSDGVVNSITVPEIMTLIQDALAESYTFMSDNKTVADDYNLRLITYEGGQHIVATGSNVNNDLLTEKLIAANRHPDMEGIYCEYFNHWYVNYGDVFAYFSSHARPSKYGSWGVKENMQDVNHPKYLGLKNCVFSYNTIISSAEELNQKDHFSVFPNPTDDGQIFIKSDLDKNVKIMLH
;
A
#
# COMPACT_ATOMS: atom_id res chain seq x y z
N MET A 1 57.58 13.53 14.08
CA MET A 1 56.42 14.25 13.51
C MET A 1 55.73 13.51 12.35
N GLN A 2 55.86 12.17 12.22
CA GLN A 2 55.19 11.39 11.17
C GLN A 2 53.95 10.61 11.64
N LYS A 3 53.80 10.38 12.97
CA LYS A 3 52.59 9.74 13.55
C LYS A 3 51.31 10.60 13.47
N VAL A 4 51.43 11.89 13.16
CA VAL A 4 50.31 12.84 13.16
C VAL A 4 49.64 12.95 11.77
N LYS A 5 50.33 12.59 10.68
CA LYS A 5 49.77 12.70 9.32
C LYS A 5 48.88 11.52 8.89
N ILE A 6 49.10 10.32 9.43
CA ILE A 6 48.26 9.14 9.13
C ILE A 6 46.88 9.25 9.79
N ILE A 7 46.82 9.85 10.98
CA ILE A 7 45.56 10.09 11.71
C ILE A 7 44.68 11.11 10.96
N PHE A 8 45.27 12.13 10.33
CA PHE A 8 44.53 13.10 9.52
C PHE A 8 43.97 12.52 8.21
N GLY A 9 44.65 11.53 7.60
CA GLY A 9 44.13 10.84 6.41
C GLY A 9 42.95 9.92 6.69
N LEU A 10 42.96 9.20 7.83
CA LEU A 10 41.81 8.40 8.27
C LEU A 10 40.63 9.29 8.70
N LEU A 11 40.88 10.41 9.38
CA LEU A 11 39.83 11.39 9.70
C LEU A 11 39.23 12.02 8.44
N PHE A 12 39.99 12.17 7.36
CA PHE A 12 39.47 12.70 6.09
C PHE A 12 38.57 11.70 5.35
N LEU A 13 38.89 10.40 5.41
CA LEU A 13 38.03 9.31 4.90
C LEU A 13 36.76 9.15 5.74
N ILE A 14 36.84 9.36 7.07
CA ILE A 14 35.66 9.38 7.96
C ILE A 14 34.81 10.65 7.71
N SER A 15 35.41 11.77 7.33
CA SER A 15 34.68 12.99 6.95
C SER A 15 34.09 12.98 5.53
N GLN A 16 34.36 11.93 4.73
CA GLN A 16 33.72 11.70 3.44
C GLN A 16 32.61 10.64 3.48
N LEU A 17 32.22 10.19 4.68
CA LEU A 17 30.82 9.86 4.93
C LEU A 17 30.05 11.18 4.80
N ASN A 18 29.75 11.59 3.57
CA ASN A 18 28.69 12.55 3.33
C ASN A 18 27.52 12.10 4.20
N ALA A 19 26.91 13.02 4.96
CA ALA A 19 25.66 12.75 5.65
C ALA A 19 24.73 12.06 4.64
N GLN A 20 24.53 10.76 4.82
CA GLN A 20 23.70 9.97 3.94
C GLN A 20 22.31 10.61 4.03
N ILE A 21 21.83 11.14 2.91
CA ILE A 21 20.46 11.68 2.85
C ILE A 21 19.55 10.47 2.96
N GLU A 22 18.96 10.26 4.13
CA GLU A 22 17.89 9.29 4.30
C GLU A 22 16.72 9.70 3.41
N ARG A 23 16.18 8.74 2.66
CA ARG A 23 15.07 8.89 1.73
C ARG A 23 13.87 8.06 2.22
N PRO A 24 13.17 8.52 3.29
CA PRO A 24 12.09 7.74 3.90
C PRO A 24 10.96 7.47 2.92
N MET A 25 10.68 6.20 2.66
CA MET A 25 9.70 5.76 1.66
C MET A 25 8.53 5.06 2.34
N GLY A 26 7.33 5.48 1.96
CA GLY A 26 6.09 4.80 2.26
C GLY A 26 5.56 4.02 1.06
N ILE A 27 4.66 3.08 1.30
CA ILE A 27 3.93 2.36 0.25
C ILE A 27 2.46 2.22 0.64
N ASN A 28 1.56 2.53 -0.30
CA ASN A 28 0.18 2.06 -0.21
C ASN A 28 0.13 0.60 -0.65
N PHE A 29 -0.32 -0.26 0.25
CA PHE A 29 -0.63 -1.63 -0.13
C PHE A 29 -1.90 -1.65 -0.98
N THR A 30 -1.88 -2.48 -2.02
CA THR A 30 -3.05 -2.74 -2.87
C THR A 30 -4.12 -3.51 -2.10
N GLY A 31 -5.36 -3.49 -2.59
CA GLY A 31 -6.47 -4.18 -1.92
C GLY A 31 -6.23 -5.67 -1.73
N VAL A 32 -6.64 -6.18 -0.57
CA VAL A 32 -6.72 -7.63 -0.31
C VAL A 32 -7.97 -8.14 -1.01
N VAL A 33 -7.83 -8.66 -2.22
CA VAL A 33 -8.93 -9.19 -3.04
C VAL A 33 -8.47 -10.38 -3.86
N ASP A 34 -9.40 -11.18 -4.36
CA ASP A 34 -9.10 -12.42 -5.07
C ASP A 34 -8.36 -12.20 -6.39
N TYR A 35 -8.48 -11.00 -6.97
CA TYR A 35 -7.82 -10.57 -8.19
C TYR A 35 -6.59 -9.68 -7.97
N SER A 36 -6.09 -9.62 -6.73
CA SER A 36 -4.84 -8.92 -6.41
C SER A 36 -3.63 -9.79 -6.71
N THR A 37 -2.60 -9.20 -7.33
CA THR A 37 -1.29 -9.84 -7.48
C THR A 37 -0.39 -9.66 -6.26
N GLU A 38 -0.86 -8.96 -5.22
CA GLU A 38 -0.25 -8.96 -3.89
C GLU A 38 -0.81 -10.13 -3.06
N LEU A 39 0.03 -11.14 -2.85
CA LEU A 39 -0.35 -12.34 -2.10
C LEU A 39 0.11 -12.16 -0.65
N VAL A 40 -0.76 -11.61 0.19
CA VAL A 40 -0.47 -11.19 1.56
C VAL A 40 -0.43 -12.37 2.52
N PHE A 41 -1.49 -13.19 2.56
CA PHE A 41 -1.67 -14.23 3.57
C PHE A 41 -1.15 -15.59 3.12
N THR A 42 -0.59 -16.40 4.03
CA THR A 42 -0.23 -17.79 3.74
C THR A 42 -1.45 -18.69 3.48
N ASP A 43 -2.60 -18.29 4.03
CA ASP A 43 -3.92 -18.83 3.72
C ASP A 43 -4.60 -18.00 2.62
N ALA A 44 -4.60 -18.52 1.40
CA ALA A 44 -5.19 -17.86 0.25
C ALA A 44 -6.71 -17.67 0.39
N PHE A 45 -7.39 -18.43 1.27
CA PHE A 45 -8.83 -18.26 1.51
C PHE A 45 -9.15 -16.92 2.19
N LYS A 46 -8.18 -16.33 2.91
CA LYS A 46 -8.34 -14.98 3.49
C LYS A 46 -8.42 -13.88 2.44
N GLN A 47 -7.98 -14.13 1.21
CA GLN A 47 -8.16 -13.21 0.07
C GLN A 47 -9.27 -13.66 -0.86
N SER A 48 -10.13 -14.58 -0.43
CA SER A 48 -11.23 -15.04 -1.26
C SER A 48 -12.31 -13.98 -1.40
N ARG A 49 -12.97 -13.94 -2.55
CA ARG A 49 -14.14 -13.09 -2.75
C ARG A 49 -15.23 -13.43 -1.75
N GLU A 50 -16.03 -12.43 -1.37
CA GLU A 50 -17.28 -12.67 -0.66
C GLU A 50 -18.16 -13.70 -1.39
N TRP A 51 -18.98 -14.43 -0.63
CA TRP A 51 -19.79 -15.52 -1.17
C TRP A 51 -20.66 -15.04 -2.34
N THR A 52 -20.51 -15.66 -3.50
CA THR A 52 -21.38 -15.48 -4.66
C THR A 52 -22.46 -16.55 -4.64
N SER A 53 -23.72 -16.13 -4.56
CA SER A 53 -24.89 -17.03 -4.56
C SER A 53 -25.17 -17.60 -5.95
N PHE A 54 -25.58 -18.87 -6.06
CA PHE A 54 -26.04 -19.44 -7.33
C PHE A 54 -27.03 -20.59 -7.13
N ASN A 55 -27.92 -20.83 -8.10
CA ASN A 55 -28.92 -21.90 -7.99
C ASN A 55 -28.25 -23.27 -7.87
N ALA A 56 -28.73 -24.10 -6.96
CA ALA A 56 -28.22 -25.45 -6.69
C ALA A 56 -28.39 -26.41 -7.88
N ASP A 57 -29.33 -26.12 -8.78
CA ASP A 57 -29.52 -26.84 -10.05
C ASP A 57 -28.63 -26.31 -11.19
N ALA A 58 -27.73 -25.37 -10.89
CA ALA A 58 -26.82 -24.67 -11.80
C ALA A 58 -27.52 -23.90 -12.94
N SER A 59 -28.82 -23.61 -12.79
CA SER A 59 -29.55 -22.73 -13.71
C SER A 59 -29.33 -21.25 -13.36
N GLY A 60 -29.73 -20.35 -14.25
CA GLY A 60 -29.73 -18.91 -13.97
C GLY A 60 -28.38 -18.21 -14.13
N PRO A 61 -28.21 -17.03 -13.52
CA PRO A 61 -27.01 -16.19 -13.66
C PRO A 61 -25.81 -16.73 -12.85
N TRP A 62 -24.63 -16.13 -13.09
CA TRP A 62 -23.41 -16.45 -12.35
C TRP A 62 -23.51 -16.11 -10.86
N ASP A 63 -24.09 -14.95 -10.56
CA ASP A 63 -24.48 -14.50 -9.24
C ASP A 63 -25.99 -14.27 -9.25
N THR A 64 -26.71 -14.93 -8.34
CA THR A 64 -28.15 -14.74 -8.19
C THR A 64 -28.50 -13.54 -7.32
N GLU A 65 -27.52 -12.93 -6.63
CA GLU A 65 -27.71 -11.84 -5.66
C GLU A 65 -28.72 -12.20 -4.55
N VAL A 66 -28.87 -13.50 -4.24
CA VAL A 66 -29.77 -13.97 -3.19
C VAL A 66 -29.00 -13.98 -1.87
N ASP A 67 -29.47 -13.19 -0.90
CA ASP A 67 -28.89 -13.13 0.43
C ASP A 67 -28.95 -14.48 1.15
N ILE A 68 -27.78 -14.99 1.52
CA ILE A 68 -27.61 -16.24 2.28
C ILE A 68 -27.34 -15.90 3.76
N PRO A 69 -28.10 -16.46 4.71
CA PRO A 69 -27.82 -16.27 6.14
C PRO A 69 -26.43 -16.79 6.52
N LEU A 70 -25.61 -15.91 7.11
CA LEU A 70 -24.25 -16.22 7.56
C LEU A 70 -24.17 -16.22 9.09
N ASN A 71 -23.21 -16.97 9.64
CA ASN A 71 -22.81 -16.86 11.04
C ASN A 71 -21.90 -15.64 11.28
N ALA A 72 -21.49 -15.41 12.53
CA ALA A 72 -20.65 -14.27 12.91
C ALA A 72 -19.24 -14.26 12.28
N ASN A 73 -18.78 -15.41 11.74
CA ASN A 73 -17.51 -15.53 11.03
C ASN A 73 -17.69 -15.51 9.49
N GLY A 74 -18.91 -15.21 9.02
CA GLY A 74 -19.23 -15.08 7.60
C GLY A 74 -19.46 -16.40 6.86
N TYR A 75 -19.58 -17.55 7.53
CA TYR A 75 -19.90 -18.81 6.86
C TYR A 75 -21.42 -19.05 6.78
N PRO A 76 -21.95 -19.65 5.69
CA PRO A 76 -23.38 -19.97 5.56
C PRO A 76 -23.88 -20.90 6.67
N LEU A 77 -25.06 -20.59 7.21
CA LEU A 77 -25.71 -21.42 8.24
C LEU A 77 -26.19 -22.77 7.72
N GLU A 78 -26.60 -22.85 6.47
CA GLU A 78 -27.00 -24.10 5.81
C GLU A 78 -26.86 -23.95 4.29
N ILE A 79 -26.56 -25.05 3.60
CA ILE A 79 -26.51 -25.13 2.14
C ILE A 79 -27.01 -26.53 1.71
N PRO A 80 -27.84 -26.67 0.67
CA PRO A 80 -28.49 -25.60 -0.08
C PRO A 80 -29.45 -24.77 0.79
N TYR A 81 -29.43 -23.45 0.64
CA TYR A 81 -30.34 -22.55 1.33
C TYR A 81 -31.63 -22.39 0.53
N ASP A 82 -32.77 -22.63 1.16
CA ASP A 82 -34.09 -22.49 0.55
C ASP A 82 -34.90 -21.41 1.28
N ASN A 83 -35.09 -20.27 0.61
CA ASN A 83 -35.90 -19.17 1.13
C ASN A 83 -37.41 -19.30 0.77
N GLY A 84 -37.81 -20.38 0.08
CA GLY A 84 -39.17 -20.65 -0.37
C GLY A 84 -39.65 -19.81 -1.57
N VAL A 85 -38.79 -18.97 -2.14
CA VAL A 85 -39.11 -18.06 -3.26
C VAL A 85 -38.24 -18.33 -4.48
N ASN A 86 -36.93 -18.41 -4.27
CA ASN A 86 -35.95 -18.73 -5.30
C ASN A 86 -35.71 -20.25 -5.35
N PRO A 87 -35.12 -20.79 -6.45
CA PRO A 87 -34.54 -22.13 -6.39
C PRO A 87 -33.58 -22.25 -5.19
N PRO A 88 -33.36 -23.45 -4.61
CA PRO A 88 -32.38 -23.62 -3.55
C PRO A 88 -31.00 -23.10 -3.99
N GLN A 89 -30.29 -22.43 -3.10
CA GLN A 89 -29.03 -21.73 -3.40
C GLN A 89 -27.81 -22.47 -2.83
N MET A 90 -26.73 -22.50 -3.60
CA MET A 90 -25.37 -22.80 -3.15
C MET A 90 -24.54 -21.51 -3.16
N VAL A 91 -23.31 -21.57 -2.63
CA VAL A 91 -22.37 -20.45 -2.66
C VAL A 91 -21.02 -20.86 -3.21
N LYS A 92 -20.31 -19.90 -3.81
CA LYS A 92 -18.92 -20.05 -4.24
C LYS A 92 -18.08 -18.84 -3.83
N ALA A 93 -16.81 -19.08 -3.53
CA ALA A 93 -15.82 -18.03 -3.25
C ALA A 93 -14.64 -18.17 -4.21
N LEU A 94 -14.36 -17.11 -4.97
CA LEU A 94 -13.27 -17.05 -5.94
C LEU A 94 -11.94 -16.80 -5.21
N MET A 95 -10.87 -17.42 -5.69
CA MET A 95 -9.52 -17.28 -5.17
C MET A 95 -8.53 -17.18 -6.33
N LEU A 96 -7.52 -16.32 -6.18
CA LEU A 96 -6.43 -16.20 -7.17
C LEU A 96 -6.95 -15.98 -8.58
N TRP A 97 -7.98 -15.14 -8.71
CA TRP A 97 -8.81 -15.00 -9.89
C TRP A 97 -8.30 -13.90 -10.80
N ASP A 98 -8.21 -14.14 -12.11
CA ASP A 98 -7.73 -13.14 -13.11
C ASP A 98 -6.31 -12.57 -12.85
N ILE A 99 -5.49 -13.26 -12.04
CA ILE A 99 -4.08 -12.92 -11.80
C ILE A 99 -3.10 -13.68 -12.72
N GLU A 100 -3.63 -14.51 -13.63
CA GLU A 100 -2.89 -15.21 -14.70
C GLU A 100 -1.64 -15.96 -14.21
N ASP A 101 -0.46 -15.56 -14.67
CA ASP A 101 0.83 -16.19 -14.38
C ASP A 101 1.35 -15.87 -12.98
N ALA A 102 0.66 -15.00 -12.23
CA ALA A 102 0.95 -14.73 -10.82
C ALA A 102 0.34 -15.76 -9.87
N VAL A 103 -0.48 -16.73 -10.34
CA VAL A 103 -0.99 -17.82 -9.49
C VAL A 103 0.17 -18.74 -9.08
N PRO A 104 0.47 -18.93 -7.78
CA PRO A 104 1.43 -19.94 -7.35
C PRO A 104 0.86 -21.32 -7.67
N VAL A 105 1.46 -22.08 -8.58
CA VAL A 105 1.01 -23.44 -8.89
C VAL A 105 1.68 -24.46 -7.97
N GLY A 106 1.00 -25.58 -7.67
CA GLY A 106 1.56 -26.64 -6.85
C GLY A 106 0.54 -27.34 -5.95
N MET A 107 1.05 -28.03 -4.92
CA MET A 107 0.22 -28.77 -3.97
C MET A 107 -0.19 -27.87 -2.81
N TYR A 108 -1.43 -27.41 -2.82
CA TYR A 108 -2.03 -26.63 -1.73
C TYR A 108 -2.60 -27.57 -0.68
N ARG A 109 -2.73 -27.10 0.56
CA ARG A 109 -3.47 -27.83 1.61
C ARG A 109 -4.87 -27.24 1.75
N LEU A 110 -5.89 -28.05 1.50
CA LEU A 110 -7.28 -27.74 1.75
C LEU A 110 -7.69 -28.30 3.11
N MET A 111 -8.16 -27.43 3.99
CA MET A 111 -8.76 -27.81 5.27
C MET A 111 -10.15 -27.21 5.38
N VAL A 112 -11.14 -28.01 5.79
CA VAL A 112 -12.52 -27.55 6.00
C VAL A 112 -13.12 -28.30 7.18
N ALA A 113 -13.71 -27.56 8.12
CA ALA A 113 -14.47 -28.10 9.24
C ALA A 113 -15.99 -28.07 8.99
N GLY A 114 -16.74 -28.67 9.91
CA GLY A 114 -18.19 -28.84 9.80
C GLY A 114 -18.61 -30.06 8.97
N THR A 115 -19.91 -30.28 8.90
CA THR A 115 -20.53 -31.42 8.21
C THR A 115 -21.12 -30.94 6.88
N GLY A 116 -20.60 -31.47 5.78
CA GLY A 116 -20.89 -30.88 4.47
C GLY A 116 -20.13 -31.52 3.31
N THR A 117 -20.24 -30.89 2.15
CA THR A 117 -19.39 -31.17 0.98
C THR A 117 -18.97 -29.89 0.30
N VAL A 118 -17.69 -29.78 -0.05
CA VAL A 118 -17.14 -28.68 -0.85
C VAL A 118 -16.59 -29.18 -2.18
N THR A 119 -16.54 -28.30 -3.17
CA THR A 119 -15.97 -28.63 -4.47
C THR A 119 -15.02 -27.54 -4.97
N LEU A 120 -13.84 -27.94 -5.46
CA LEU A 120 -12.94 -27.06 -6.19
C LEU A 120 -13.22 -27.17 -7.70
N ARG A 121 -13.16 -26.02 -8.39
CA ARG A 121 -13.35 -25.91 -9.85
C ARG A 121 -12.20 -25.12 -10.50
N TYR A 122 -12.09 -25.23 -11.82
CA TYR A 122 -11.10 -24.55 -12.68
C TYR A 122 -9.66 -25.03 -12.44
N GLY A 123 -8.79 -24.18 -11.89
CA GLY A 123 -7.38 -24.48 -11.67
C GLY A 123 -7.14 -25.61 -10.66
N ALA A 124 -8.16 -26.02 -9.92
CA ALA A 124 -8.18 -27.24 -9.13
C ALA A 124 -9.48 -28.03 -9.38
N SER A 125 -9.51 -29.30 -9.01
CA SER A 125 -10.70 -30.14 -9.16
C SER A 125 -10.83 -31.17 -8.04
N GLY A 126 -12.07 -31.42 -7.62
CA GLY A 126 -12.40 -32.45 -6.65
C GLY A 126 -13.57 -32.04 -5.76
N THR A 127 -14.37 -33.02 -5.35
CA THR A 127 -15.43 -32.86 -4.35
C THR A 127 -15.02 -33.62 -3.09
N TYR A 128 -15.10 -32.95 -1.95
CA TYR A 128 -14.58 -33.43 -0.68
C TYR A 128 -15.69 -33.46 0.36
N GLN A 129 -15.81 -34.59 1.06
CA GLN A 129 -16.69 -34.73 2.22
C GLN A 129 -16.03 -34.08 3.43
N CYS A 130 -16.73 -33.19 4.12
CA CYS A 130 -16.24 -32.49 5.30
C CYS A 130 -16.52 -33.29 6.59
N PRO A 131 -15.63 -33.22 7.60
CA PRO A 131 -14.39 -32.44 7.60
C PRO A 131 -13.31 -33.06 6.70
N VAL A 132 -12.49 -32.22 6.07
CA VAL A 132 -11.38 -32.65 5.20
C VAL A 132 -10.09 -31.93 5.55
N ASP A 133 -8.97 -32.63 5.43
CA ASP A 133 -7.61 -32.10 5.47
C ASP A 133 -6.78 -32.89 4.45
N THR A 134 -6.46 -32.26 3.31
CA THR A 134 -5.83 -32.95 2.19
C THR A 134 -5.00 -32.02 1.32
N LEU A 135 -4.14 -32.60 0.49
CA LEU A 135 -3.40 -31.85 -0.52
C LEU A 135 -4.14 -31.88 -1.85
N VAL A 136 -4.21 -30.73 -2.52
CA VAL A 136 -4.85 -30.56 -3.82
C VAL A 136 -3.89 -29.89 -4.80
N GLU A 137 -3.87 -30.38 -6.04
CA GLU A 137 -3.07 -29.77 -7.10
C GLU A 137 -3.78 -28.54 -7.66
N VAL A 138 -3.08 -27.39 -7.68
CA VAL A 138 -3.54 -26.13 -8.26
C VAL A 138 -2.67 -25.78 -9.46
N THR A 139 -3.33 -25.48 -10.57
CA THR A 139 -2.72 -25.19 -11.88
C THR A 139 -3.11 -23.82 -12.45
N GLY A 140 -3.94 -23.07 -11.72
CA GLY A 140 -4.41 -21.73 -12.13
C GLY A 140 -5.51 -21.21 -11.20
N SER A 141 -6.19 -20.15 -11.63
CA SER A 141 -7.32 -19.54 -10.91
C SER A 141 -8.42 -20.55 -10.59
N LEU A 142 -9.02 -20.41 -9.42
CA LEU A 142 -9.99 -21.38 -8.93
C LEU A 142 -11.08 -20.72 -8.08
N PHE A 143 -12.10 -21.51 -7.75
CA PHE A 143 -13.01 -21.19 -6.67
C PHE A 143 -13.41 -22.45 -5.92
N LEU A 144 -13.91 -22.24 -4.71
CA LEU A 144 -14.51 -23.25 -3.85
C LEU A 144 -16.02 -23.05 -3.82
N GLU A 145 -16.79 -24.11 -4.12
CA GLU A 145 -18.23 -24.20 -3.89
C GLU A 145 -18.47 -24.88 -2.54
N ILE A 146 -19.43 -24.37 -1.78
CA ILE A 146 -20.09 -25.18 -0.74
C ILE A 146 -21.32 -25.81 -1.40
N ASN A 147 -21.32 -27.14 -1.52
CA ASN A 147 -22.43 -27.87 -2.12
C ASN A 147 -23.46 -28.34 -1.09
N MET A 148 -23.00 -28.60 0.14
CA MET A 148 -23.86 -28.97 1.27
C MET A 148 -23.20 -28.49 2.57
N SER A 149 -23.99 -27.91 3.47
CA SER A 149 -23.60 -27.46 4.80
C SER A 149 -24.77 -27.78 5.76
N ASP A 150 -24.53 -28.66 6.72
CA ASP A 150 -25.56 -29.12 7.67
C ASP A 150 -25.88 -28.03 8.70
N ALA A 151 -27.16 -27.68 8.87
CA ALA A 151 -27.58 -26.64 9.81
C ALA A 151 -27.21 -26.91 11.28
N ALA A 152 -27.01 -28.17 11.68
CA ALA A 152 -26.59 -28.54 13.03
C ALA A 152 -25.08 -28.45 13.27
N ASP A 153 -24.29 -28.48 12.19
CA ASP A 153 -22.82 -28.36 12.20
C ASP A 153 -22.34 -27.73 10.88
N PRO A 154 -22.59 -26.43 10.66
CA PRO A 154 -22.35 -25.80 9.37
C PRO A 154 -20.88 -25.81 8.99
N ILE A 155 -20.57 -25.84 7.70
CA ILE A 155 -19.20 -25.66 7.19
C ILE A 155 -18.60 -24.37 7.76
N ASN A 156 -17.39 -24.51 8.28
CA ASN A 156 -16.61 -23.41 8.86
C ASN A 156 -15.11 -23.71 8.78
N ASP A 157 -14.26 -22.75 9.17
CA ASP A 157 -12.79 -22.87 9.22
C ASP A 157 -12.18 -23.43 7.92
N ILE A 158 -12.62 -22.86 6.79
CA ILE A 158 -12.02 -23.15 5.47
C ILE A 158 -10.66 -22.48 5.40
N LYS A 159 -9.61 -23.27 5.13
CA LYS A 159 -8.25 -22.81 4.86
C LYS A 159 -7.76 -23.37 3.54
N PHE A 160 -7.03 -22.55 2.79
CA PHE A 160 -6.44 -22.91 1.51
C PHE A 160 -4.98 -22.45 1.46
N ILE A 161 -4.10 -23.33 1.96
CA ILE A 161 -2.72 -22.96 2.26
C ILE A 161 -1.82 -23.14 1.03
N TYR A 162 -1.06 -22.09 0.73
CA TYR A 162 -0.07 -22.10 -0.35
C TYR A 162 0.98 -23.23 -0.20
N PRO A 163 1.57 -23.73 -1.31
CA PRO A 163 2.45 -24.90 -1.29
C PRO A 163 3.64 -24.79 -0.34
N GLU A 164 4.26 -23.62 -0.23
CA GLU A 164 5.44 -23.41 0.61
C GLU A 164 5.11 -23.36 2.12
N TYR A 165 3.84 -23.14 2.46
CA TYR A 165 3.39 -22.84 3.82
C TYR A 165 2.55 -23.95 4.47
N VAL A 166 2.35 -25.09 3.79
CA VAL A 166 1.46 -26.20 4.24
C VAL A 166 1.78 -26.73 5.65
N ASN A 167 3.01 -26.49 6.14
CA ASN A 167 3.49 -26.90 7.46
C ASN A 167 3.76 -25.72 8.43
N THR A 168 3.67 -24.47 7.98
CA THR A 168 4.07 -23.28 8.75
C THR A 168 2.97 -22.24 8.90
N TYR A 169 1.87 -22.34 8.15
CA TYR A 169 0.76 -21.38 8.13
C TYR A 169 0.18 -21.06 9.52
N ASP A 170 0.14 -22.02 10.45
CA ASP A 170 -0.37 -21.79 11.81
C ASP A 170 0.51 -20.84 12.64
N THR A 171 1.76 -20.62 12.23
CA THR A 171 2.73 -19.75 12.92
C THR A 171 3.16 -18.56 12.07
N GLN A 172 2.72 -18.50 10.82
CA GLN A 172 3.12 -17.48 9.85
C GLN A 172 1.90 -17.00 9.07
N THR A 173 1.44 -15.81 9.41
CA THR A 173 0.27 -15.18 8.79
C THR A 173 0.55 -14.68 7.37
N PHE A 174 1.73 -14.06 7.18
CA PHE A 174 2.10 -13.39 5.93
C PHE A 174 3.08 -14.19 5.09
N THR A 175 2.99 -14.09 3.76
CA THR A 175 3.95 -14.73 2.85
C THR A 175 5.34 -14.10 2.97
N ASP A 176 6.39 -14.89 2.77
CA ASP A 176 7.78 -14.43 2.75
C ASP A 176 8.00 -13.42 1.62
N GLU A 177 7.37 -13.61 0.46
CA GLU A 177 7.49 -12.67 -0.67
C GLU A 177 6.90 -11.30 -0.34
N PHE A 178 5.76 -11.26 0.38
CA PHE A 178 5.18 -10.01 0.84
C PHE A 178 6.08 -9.34 1.87
N LEU A 179 6.52 -10.09 2.90
CA LEU A 179 7.41 -9.53 3.93
C LEU A 179 8.72 -9.02 3.33
N SER A 180 9.34 -9.76 2.41
CA SER A 180 10.57 -9.34 1.72
C SER A 180 10.38 -8.05 0.93
N PHE A 181 9.26 -7.90 0.23
CA PHE A 181 8.94 -6.64 -0.47
C PHE A 181 8.86 -5.46 0.50
N THR A 182 8.38 -5.67 1.73
CA THR A 182 8.18 -4.58 2.70
C THR A 182 9.45 -4.10 3.42
N GLU A 183 10.57 -4.82 3.31
CA GLU A 183 11.78 -4.61 4.12
C GLU A 183 12.35 -3.19 4.01
N ASP A 184 12.41 -2.64 2.80
CA ASP A 184 13.07 -1.37 2.49
C ASP A 184 12.19 -0.14 2.79
N PHE A 185 10.89 -0.32 3.02
CA PHE A 185 9.94 0.75 3.31
C PHE A 185 9.97 1.12 4.80
N GLN A 186 9.66 2.37 5.14
CA GLN A 186 9.60 2.88 6.52
C GLN A 186 8.16 3.05 7.00
N VAL A 187 7.22 3.32 6.10
CA VAL A 187 5.81 3.60 6.41
C VAL A 187 4.91 2.73 5.52
N PHE A 188 3.90 2.10 6.11
CA PHE A 188 2.86 1.40 5.37
C PHE A 188 1.57 2.20 5.41
N ARG A 189 1.04 2.56 4.24
CA ARG A 189 -0.28 3.17 4.13
C ARG A 189 -1.31 2.11 3.73
N PHE A 190 -2.39 2.06 4.49
CA PHE A 190 -3.37 0.97 4.45
C PHE A 190 -4.67 1.36 3.75
N MET A 191 -4.67 2.39 2.89
CA MET A 191 -5.89 2.98 2.33
C MET A 191 -6.78 1.95 1.62
N ASP A 192 -6.21 1.11 0.74
CA ASP A 192 -6.96 0.05 0.05
C ASP A 192 -7.24 -1.16 0.94
N TRP A 193 -6.33 -1.53 1.84
CA TRP A 193 -6.59 -2.57 2.86
C TRP A 193 -7.82 -2.21 3.70
N LEU A 194 -7.97 -0.94 4.06
CA LEU A 194 -9.08 -0.43 4.86
C LEU A 194 -10.35 -0.16 4.03
N SER A 195 -10.33 -0.40 2.72
CA SER A 195 -11.46 -0.07 1.81
C SER A 195 -11.98 1.35 2.03
N THR A 196 -11.06 2.32 2.12
CA THR A 196 -11.33 3.68 2.59
C THR A 196 -12.30 4.43 1.68
N ASN A 197 -12.10 4.32 0.36
CA ASN A 197 -12.91 5.04 -0.62
C ASN A 197 -14.34 4.47 -0.65
N GLY A 198 -15.33 5.32 -0.41
CA GLY A 198 -16.74 4.93 -0.37
C GLY A 198 -17.12 4.03 0.81
N SER A 199 -16.30 3.98 1.86
CA SER A 199 -16.54 3.10 3.02
C SER A 199 -17.89 3.38 3.70
N ALA A 200 -18.69 2.34 3.90
CA ALA A 200 -19.94 2.43 4.66
C ALA A 200 -19.73 2.23 6.17
N VAL A 201 -18.50 1.98 6.62
CA VAL A 201 -18.17 1.70 8.03
C VAL A 201 -18.44 2.95 8.87
N SER A 202 -19.34 2.81 9.85
CA SER A 202 -19.79 3.91 10.71
C SER A 202 -19.62 3.63 12.20
N THR A 203 -19.83 2.39 12.64
CA THR A 203 -19.75 1.98 14.04
C THR A 203 -18.73 0.86 14.23
N TRP A 204 -18.25 0.67 15.46
CA TRP A 204 -17.21 -0.34 15.76
C TRP A 204 -17.58 -1.77 15.33
N SER A 205 -18.87 -2.11 15.34
CA SER A 205 -19.36 -3.42 14.90
C SER A 205 -19.34 -3.63 13.39
N ASP A 206 -19.20 -2.56 12.59
CA ASP A 206 -19.19 -2.65 11.13
C ASP A 206 -17.83 -3.16 10.61
N ARG A 207 -16.76 -3.10 11.43
CA ARG A 207 -15.42 -3.55 11.02
C ARG A 207 -15.39 -5.04 10.72
N THR A 208 -14.51 -5.44 9.81
CA THR A 208 -14.16 -6.86 9.62
C THR A 208 -13.41 -7.40 10.86
N PRO A 209 -13.88 -8.47 11.51
CA PRO A 209 -13.11 -9.15 12.56
C PRO A 209 -12.09 -10.12 11.95
N VAL A 210 -11.02 -10.42 12.69
CA VAL A 210 -10.02 -11.44 12.29
C VAL A 210 -10.60 -12.83 12.06
N THR A 211 -11.74 -13.12 12.70
CA THR A 211 -12.44 -14.40 12.58
C THR A 211 -13.32 -14.49 11.34
N ASN A 212 -13.50 -13.38 10.60
CA ASN A 212 -14.18 -13.43 9.31
C ASN A 212 -13.34 -14.30 8.35
N TYR A 213 -14.02 -15.20 7.63
CA TYR A 213 -13.39 -16.16 6.72
C TYR A 213 -12.55 -15.47 5.64
N THR A 214 -12.95 -14.27 5.22
CA THR A 214 -12.23 -13.43 4.26
C THR A 214 -11.86 -12.08 4.88
N GLN A 215 -10.71 -11.57 4.46
CA GLN A 215 -10.22 -10.21 4.70
C GLN A 215 -10.38 -9.33 3.46
N ALA A 216 -11.02 -9.84 2.41
CA ALA A 216 -11.43 -9.10 1.22
C ALA A 216 -12.86 -8.54 1.31
N ALA A 217 -13.41 -8.47 2.52
CA ALA A 217 -14.74 -7.91 2.76
C ALA A 217 -14.77 -6.42 2.39
N THR A 218 -15.94 -5.93 1.98
CA THR A 218 -16.16 -4.52 1.60
C THR A 218 -15.83 -3.50 2.71
N ASN A 219 -15.75 -3.97 3.97
CA ASN A 219 -15.39 -3.16 5.13
C ASN A 219 -13.86 -3.15 5.42
N GLY A 220 -13.06 -3.74 4.53
CA GLY A 220 -11.60 -3.80 4.63
C GLY A 220 -11.06 -4.93 5.51
N VAL A 221 -9.74 -4.96 5.65
CA VAL A 221 -8.95 -5.89 6.46
C VAL A 221 -9.08 -5.57 7.94
N ALA A 222 -9.11 -6.59 8.79
CA ALA A 222 -9.14 -6.42 10.24
C ALA A 222 -7.90 -5.66 10.76
N TRP A 223 -8.13 -4.71 11.68
CA TRP A 223 -7.07 -3.91 12.31
C TRP A 223 -5.98 -4.74 12.97
N GLU A 224 -6.33 -5.91 13.50
CA GLU A 224 -5.38 -6.81 14.13
C GLU A 224 -4.31 -7.32 13.13
N TYR A 225 -4.62 -7.48 11.83
CA TYR A 225 -3.60 -7.83 10.82
C TYR A 225 -2.69 -6.66 10.49
N ILE A 226 -3.21 -5.44 10.48
CA ILE A 226 -2.40 -4.22 10.34
C ILE A 226 -1.41 -4.12 11.52
N ILE A 227 -1.89 -4.34 12.74
CA ILE A 227 -1.08 -4.35 13.95
C ILE A 227 -0.01 -5.46 13.89
N GLU A 228 -0.40 -6.67 13.51
CA GLU A 228 0.52 -7.81 13.38
C GLU A 228 1.65 -7.49 12.40
N LEU A 229 1.32 -6.97 11.21
CA LEU A 229 2.29 -6.62 10.20
C LEU A 229 3.28 -5.54 10.70
N CYS A 230 2.77 -4.43 11.23
CA CYS A 230 3.61 -3.35 11.75
C CYS A 230 4.49 -3.80 12.93
N ASN A 231 3.96 -4.66 13.81
CA ASN A 231 4.72 -5.20 14.94
C ASN A 231 5.83 -6.15 14.49
N LEU A 232 5.57 -6.94 13.45
CA LEU A 232 6.53 -7.89 12.89
C LEU A 232 7.68 -7.16 12.19
N THR A 233 7.37 -6.14 11.40
CA THR A 233 8.35 -5.43 10.56
C THR A 233 8.94 -4.19 11.20
N LYS A 234 8.38 -3.74 12.33
CA LYS A 234 8.72 -2.48 13.03
C LYS A 234 8.61 -1.25 12.13
N LYS A 235 7.58 -1.21 11.27
CA LYS A 235 7.32 -0.09 10.35
C LYS A 235 6.12 0.73 10.79
N ASP A 236 6.17 2.02 10.49
CA ASP A 236 5.12 2.98 10.85
C ASP A 236 3.80 2.67 10.13
N ALA A 237 2.68 2.91 10.81
CA ALA A 237 1.34 2.67 10.29
C ALA A 237 0.69 3.99 9.85
N TRP A 238 0.37 4.12 8.57
CA TRP A 238 -0.47 5.18 8.03
C TRP A 238 -1.88 4.67 7.78
N ILE A 239 -2.79 5.14 8.64
CA ILE A 239 -4.16 4.67 8.70
C ILE A 239 -5.14 5.75 8.26
N ASN A 240 -6.14 5.33 7.50
CA ASN A 240 -7.23 6.16 7.03
C ASN A 240 -8.48 5.83 7.86
N ILE A 241 -9.03 6.83 8.55
CA ILE A 241 -10.26 6.65 9.33
C ILE A 241 -11.46 6.77 8.38
N PRO A 242 -12.42 5.81 8.36
CA PRO A 242 -13.62 5.89 7.53
C PRO A 242 -14.36 7.22 7.72
N HIS A 243 -14.87 7.82 6.64
CA HIS A 243 -15.46 9.16 6.72
C HIS A 243 -16.74 9.22 7.54
N LEU A 244 -17.45 8.09 7.65
CA LEU A 244 -18.68 7.94 8.44
C LEU A 244 -18.44 7.44 9.88
N ALA A 245 -17.20 7.12 10.26
CA ALA A 245 -16.90 6.57 11.57
C ALA A 245 -17.33 7.52 12.70
N ASP A 246 -18.10 7.00 13.66
CA ASP A 246 -18.53 7.71 14.87
C ASP A 246 -17.39 7.81 15.91
N ASP A 247 -17.61 8.62 16.93
CA ASP A 247 -16.59 8.84 17.98
C ASP A 247 -16.28 7.56 18.76
N ASN A 248 -17.25 6.65 18.90
CA ASN A 248 -17.05 5.38 19.58
C ASN A 248 -16.16 4.45 18.75
N TYR A 249 -16.34 4.38 17.43
CA TYR A 249 -15.43 3.67 16.53
C TYR A 249 -14.00 4.17 16.70
N ILE A 250 -13.80 5.49 16.63
CA ILE A 250 -12.47 6.11 16.72
C ILE A 250 -11.84 5.83 18.09
N GLN A 251 -12.61 5.94 19.18
CA GLN A 251 -12.13 5.66 20.52
C GLN A 251 -11.76 4.18 20.69
N GLN A 252 -12.55 3.25 20.16
CA GLN A 252 -12.24 1.82 20.22
C GLN A 252 -11.01 1.47 19.37
N LEU A 253 -10.85 2.10 18.20
CA LEU A 253 -9.66 1.95 17.38
C LEU A 253 -8.41 2.46 18.10
N ALA A 254 -8.46 3.66 18.67
CA ALA A 254 -7.36 4.22 19.44
C ALA A 254 -6.99 3.30 20.62
N ASN A 255 -7.97 2.74 21.33
CA ASN A 255 -7.73 1.77 22.40
C ASN A 255 -7.09 0.47 21.88
N LEU A 256 -7.55 -0.04 20.74
CA LEU A 256 -6.97 -1.25 20.13
C LEU A 256 -5.49 -1.03 19.79
N LEU A 257 -5.16 0.09 19.15
CA LEU A 257 -3.80 0.43 18.75
C LEU A 257 -2.90 0.70 19.95
N GLN A 258 -3.32 1.51 20.93
CA GLN A 258 -2.54 1.80 22.14
C GLN A 258 -2.20 0.53 22.95
N ASN A 259 -3.07 -0.49 22.92
CA ASN A 259 -2.87 -1.72 23.69
C ASN A 259 -2.06 -2.79 22.96
N ASN A 260 -2.01 -2.77 21.63
CA ASN A 260 -1.48 -3.90 20.85
C ASN A 260 -0.41 -3.52 19.81
N LEU A 261 -0.34 -2.25 19.40
CA LEU A 261 0.70 -1.77 18.48
C LEU A 261 1.98 -1.47 19.26
N ASP A 262 3.10 -1.98 18.76
CA ASP A 262 4.43 -1.81 19.35
C ASP A 262 4.73 -0.32 19.62
N ASN A 263 5.31 -0.01 20.77
CA ASN A 263 5.51 1.37 21.21
C ASN A 263 6.48 2.19 20.34
N ASP A 264 7.34 1.53 19.57
CA ASP A 264 8.27 2.22 18.66
C ASP A 264 7.64 2.56 17.30
N VAL A 265 6.45 2.02 17.00
CA VAL A 265 5.72 2.29 15.74
C VAL A 265 4.95 3.60 15.84
N LYS A 266 5.15 4.51 14.88
CA LYS A 266 4.35 5.74 14.75
C LYS A 266 3.06 5.50 13.98
N ILE A 267 2.08 6.37 14.23
CA ILE A 267 0.75 6.31 13.60
C ILE A 267 0.50 7.61 12.84
N TYR A 268 0.47 7.52 11.53
CA TYR A 268 0.08 8.58 10.61
C TYR A 268 -1.45 8.58 10.51
N LEU A 269 -2.08 9.58 11.12
CA LEU A 269 -3.54 9.69 11.25
C LEU A 269 -4.10 10.57 10.13
N GLU A 270 -4.90 9.96 9.25
CA GLU A 270 -5.59 10.64 8.15
C GLU A 270 -7.10 10.43 8.24
N TYR A 271 -7.87 11.52 8.08
CA TYR A 271 -9.33 11.42 7.96
C TYR A 271 -9.71 11.10 6.51
N SER A 272 -10.23 9.88 6.29
CA SER A 272 -10.64 9.36 4.98
C SER A 272 -9.50 9.41 3.94
N ASN A 273 -9.86 9.58 2.66
CA ASN A 273 -8.97 9.75 1.52
C ASN A 273 -9.56 10.82 0.59
N GLU A 274 -8.72 11.75 0.13
CA GLU A 274 -9.03 12.76 -0.88
C GLU A 274 -10.41 13.43 -0.77
N LEU A 275 -10.83 13.84 0.43
CA LEU A 275 -12.13 14.51 0.62
C LEU A 275 -12.27 15.80 -0.17
N TRP A 276 -11.18 16.37 -0.72
CA TRP A 276 -11.21 17.49 -1.65
C TRP A 276 -11.69 17.09 -3.06
N ASN A 277 -11.68 15.80 -3.41
CA ASN A 277 -11.91 15.28 -4.74
C ASN A 277 -13.38 14.88 -4.95
N GLY A 278 -14.10 15.66 -5.75
CA GLY A 278 -15.51 15.43 -6.07
C GLY A 278 -15.80 14.20 -6.95
N ALA A 279 -14.78 13.42 -7.35
CA ALA A 279 -14.99 12.14 -8.00
C ALA A 279 -15.41 11.03 -7.01
N PHE A 280 -15.12 11.21 -5.71
CA PHE A 280 -15.46 10.23 -4.68
C PHE A 280 -16.77 10.54 -3.98
N VAL A 281 -17.57 9.51 -3.70
CA VAL A 281 -18.86 9.65 -3.01
C VAL A 281 -18.69 10.28 -1.62
N GLN A 282 -17.60 9.96 -0.91
CA GLN A 282 -17.35 10.50 0.42
C GLN A 282 -17.23 12.03 0.46
N ASN A 283 -16.85 12.69 -0.65
CA ASN A 283 -16.83 14.16 -0.74
C ASN A 283 -18.22 14.76 -0.48
N TYR A 284 -19.25 14.18 -1.11
CA TYR A 284 -20.63 14.66 -1.02
C TYR A 284 -21.26 14.29 0.33
N GLU A 285 -21.03 13.06 0.81
CA GLU A 285 -21.54 12.63 2.11
C GLU A 285 -20.96 13.47 3.26
N VAL A 286 -19.68 13.86 3.17
CA VAL A 286 -19.07 14.76 4.14
C VAL A 286 -19.63 16.19 4.04
N ALA A 287 -20.00 16.67 2.85
CA ALA A 287 -20.72 17.93 2.70
C ALA A 287 -22.09 17.88 3.41
N ASP A 288 -22.80 16.75 3.33
CA ASP A 288 -24.09 16.56 4.01
C ASP A 288 -23.94 16.53 5.54
N LEU A 289 -22.87 15.91 6.06
CA LEU A 289 -22.53 15.95 7.48
C LEU A 289 -22.24 17.39 7.94
N ALA A 290 -21.46 18.14 7.17
CA ALA A 290 -21.16 19.55 7.43
C ALA A 290 -22.43 20.41 7.45
N ASN A 291 -23.32 20.22 6.46
CA ASN A 291 -24.58 20.92 6.38
C ASN A 291 -25.51 20.59 7.56
N SER A 292 -25.49 19.34 8.03
CA SER A 292 -26.24 18.90 9.22
C SER A 292 -25.76 19.57 10.51
N LEU A 293 -24.48 19.97 10.58
CA LEU A 293 -23.92 20.80 11.65
C LEU A 293 -24.19 22.31 11.46
N GLY A 294 -24.85 22.70 10.37
CA GLY A 294 -25.18 24.09 10.05
C GLY A 294 -24.05 24.88 9.40
N TYR A 295 -23.01 24.21 8.88
CA TYR A 295 -21.93 24.90 8.16
C TYR A 295 -22.46 25.47 6.84
N THR A 296 -22.21 26.75 6.59
CA THR A 296 -22.62 27.43 5.35
C THR A 296 -21.50 27.43 4.32
N GLY A 297 -21.83 27.53 3.04
CA GLY A 297 -20.84 27.60 1.94
C GLY A 297 -21.35 26.84 0.73
N GLN A 298 -20.50 26.73 -0.30
CA GLN A 298 -20.74 25.74 -1.36
C GLN A 298 -20.47 24.32 -0.83
N PRO A 299 -21.06 23.26 -1.42
CA PRO A 299 -20.87 21.88 -0.93
C PRO A 299 -19.39 21.47 -0.78
N TRP A 300 -18.54 21.80 -1.76
CA TRP A 300 -17.10 21.52 -1.66
C TRP A 300 -16.41 22.28 -0.50
N GLU A 301 -16.87 23.48 -0.17
CA GLU A 301 -16.34 24.28 0.94
C GLU A 301 -16.78 23.70 2.29
N GLN A 302 -18.04 23.24 2.35
CA GLN A 302 -18.59 22.52 3.49
C GLN A 302 -17.79 21.24 3.75
N THR A 303 -17.43 20.49 2.69
CA THR A 303 -16.54 19.34 2.81
C THR A 303 -15.21 19.72 3.48
N TRP A 304 -14.53 20.78 3.01
CA TRP A 304 -13.25 21.21 3.58
C TRP A 304 -13.34 21.62 5.06
N LYS A 305 -14.40 22.35 5.43
CA LYS A 305 -14.68 22.72 6.83
C LYS A 305 -14.87 21.51 7.72
N TYR A 306 -15.59 20.50 7.22
CA TYR A 306 -15.79 19.26 7.95
C TYR A 306 -14.55 18.39 7.99
N THR A 307 -13.74 18.34 6.92
CA THR A 307 -12.42 17.69 6.95
C THR A 307 -11.57 18.28 8.08
N ALA A 308 -11.48 19.61 8.17
CA ALA A 308 -10.77 20.28 9.26
C ALA A 308 -11.33 19.92 10.64
N LYS A 309 -12.66 20.00 10.82
CA LYS A 309 -13.33 19.63 12.07
C LYS A 309 -13.08 18.18 12.47
N ARG A 310 -13.25 17.25 11.54
CA ARG A 310 -13.25 15.82 11.84
C ARG A 310 -11.83 15.29 12.04
N SER A 311 -10.84 15.83 11.32
CA SER A 311 -9.43 15.60 11.65
C SER A 311 -9.11 16.05 13.08
N ALA A 312 -9.55 17.25 13.49
CA ALA A 312 -9.34 17.74 14.85
C ALA A 312 -9.99 16.84 15.92
N ASP A 313 -11.20 16.33 15.66
CA ASP A 313 -11.87 15.38 16.57
C ASP A 313 -11.09 14.07 16.69
N ILE A 314 -10.66 13.50 15.57
CA ILE A 314 -9.89 12.25 15.53
C ILE A 314 -8.61 12.41 16.34
N PHE A 315 -7.83 13.46 16.07
CA PHE A 315 -6.58 13.71 16.78
C PHE A 315 -6.83 13.87 18.28
N LYS A 316 -7.89 14.60 18.65
CA LYS A 316 -8.23 14.78 20.06
C LYS A 316 -8.56 13.46 20.75
N ILE A 317 -9.37 12.60 20.11
CA ILE A 317 -9.73 11.28 20.66
C ILE A 317 -8.49 10.40 20.82
N PHE A 318 -7.58 10.41 19.85
CA PHE A 318 -6.33 9.66 19.95
C PHE A 318 -5.42 10.22 21.06
N GLU A 319 -5.25 11.54 21.17
CA GLU A 319 -4.48 12.18 22.27
C GLU A 319 -5.07 11.87 23.66
N ASP A 320 -6.39 11.73 23.78
CA ASP A 320 -7.04 11.38 25.06
C ASP A 320 -6.83 9.91 25.46
N VAL A 321 -6.60 9.03 24.48
CA VAL A 321 -6.40 7.58 24.71
C VAL A 321 -4.92 7.24 24.84
N PHE A 322 -4.05 7.88 24.06
CA PHE A 322 -2.65 7.51 23.99
C PHE A 322 -1.87 8.03 25.21
N THR A 323 -0.97 7.19 25.73
CA THR A 323 -0.09 7.57 26.84
C THR A 323 1.15 8.32 26.37
N ASP A 324 1.53 8.13 25.10
CA ASP A 324 2.59 8.83 24.39
C ASP A 324 2.05 9.33 23.05
N ASP A 325 1.59 10.58 23.05
CA ASP A 325 1.04 11.24 21.87
C ASP A 325 2.12 11.64 20.85
N SER A 326 3.41 11.57 21.21
CA SER A 326 4.52 11.84 20.27
C SER A 326 4.64 10.79 19.16
N ARG A 327 3.95 9.65 19.33
CA ARG A 327 3.80 8.60 18.31
C ARG A 327 2.81 8.97 17.21
N LEU A 328 1.94 9.96 17.44
CA LEU A 328 0.89 10.35 16.51
C LEU A 328 1.44 11.40 15.54
N VAL A 329 1.33 11.13 14.24
CA VAL A 329 1.60 12.08 13.17
C VAL A 329 0.26 12.54 12.61
N LYS A 330 -0.15 13.76 12.94
CA LYS A 330 -1.46 14.34 12.63
C LYS A 330 -1.43 15.04 11.28
N ILE A 331 -2.18 14.51 10.31
CA ILE A 331 -2.03 14.86 8.89
C ILE A 331 -3.27 15.59 8.37
N MET A 332 -3.02 16.67 7.64
CA MET A 332 -4.03 17.28 6.77
C MET A 332 -3.81 16.84 5.32
N PRO A 333 -4.63 15.91 4.77
CA PRO A 333 -4.53 15.53 3.37
C PRO A 333 -5.07 16.63 2.45
N SER A 334 -4.40 16.90 1.32
CA SER A 334 -4.75 17.98 0.40
C SER A 334 -4.39 17.68 -1.07
N GLN A 335 -4.86 18.53 -1.98
CA GLN A 335 -4.64 18.41 -3.42
C GLN A 335 -3.28 18.98 -3.84
N ALA A 336 -2.42 18.16 -4.46
CA ALA A 336 -1.13 18.63 -4.98
C ALA A 336 -1.29 19.74 -6.02
N ALA A 337 -2.19 19.57 -7.00
CA ALA A 337 -2.39 20.51 -8.10
C ALA A 337 -2.99 21.87 -7.69
N ASN A 338 -3.39 22.05 -6.43
CA ASN A 338 -4.04 23.28 -5.97
C ASN A 338 -3.69 23.62 -4.51
N SER A 339 -2.56 24.29 -4.31
CA SER A 339 -2.07 24.72 -2.98
C SER A 339 -3.01 25.71 -2.28
N TRP A 340 -3.92 26.38 -2.99
CA TRP A 340 -4.93 27.20 -2.35
C TRP A 340 -5.87 26.37 -1.46
N ILE A 341 -6.25 25.15 -1.89
CA ILE A 341 -7.06 24.23 -1.07
C ILE A 341 -6.29 23.85 0.20
N THR A 342 -4.99 23.57 0.08
CA THR A 342 -4.11 23.30 1.23
C THR A 342 -4.17 24.43 2.25
N ASN A 343 -4.03 25.67 1.79
CA ASN A 343 -4.12 26.84 2.66
C ASN A 343 -5.51 26.98 3.31
N GLN A 344 -6.60 26.71 2.57
CA GLN A 344 -7.95 26.75 3.13
C GLN A 344 -8.19 25.69 4.19
N LEU A 345 -7.77 24.44 3.96
CA LEU A 345 -7.91 23.35 4.93
C LEU A 345 -7.20 23.67 6.24
N ILE A 346 -5.95 24.16 6.17
CA ILE A 346 -5.18 24.55 7.36
C ILE A 346 -5.80 25.79 8.04
N THR A 347 -6.30 26.75 7.26
CA THR A 347 -7.01 27.93 7.81
C THR A 347 -8.24 27.51 8.62
N TYR A 348 -9.07 26.60 8.08
CA TYR A 348 -10.23 26.07 8.81
C TYR A 348 -9.81 25.25 10.02
N PHE A 349 -8.75 24.45 9.92
CA PHE A 349 -8.25 23.67 11.06
C PHE A 349 -7.74 24.57 12.19
N ASN A 350 -7.19 25.74 11.89
CA ASN A 350 -6.74 26.72 12.88
C ASN A 350 -7.87 27.59 13.45
N ASP A 351 -9.07 27.54 12.88
CA ASP A 351 -10.25 28.26 13.39
C ASP A 351 -10.87 27.47 14.57
N PRO A 352 -10.99 28.07 15.77
CA PRO A 352 -11.59 27.42 16.93
C PRO A 352 -13.05 26.96 16.74
N THR A 353 -13.73 27.44 15.70
CA THR A 353 -15.06 26.94 15.29
C THR A 353 -15.01 25.47 14.88
N TYR A 354 -13.97 25.08 14.14
CA TYR A 354 -13.79 23.71 13.66
C TYR A 354 -12.79 22.92 14.52
N ASN A 355 -11.86 23.58 15.20
CA ASN A 355 -10.92 22.93 16.13
C ASN A 355 -11.02 23.57 17.54
N PRO A 356 -12.10 23.30 18.28
CA PRO A 356 -12.34 23.95 19.57
C PRO A 356 -11.32 23.55 20.65
N ASN A 357 -10.71 22.37 20.51
CA ASN A 357 -9.68 21.88 21.43
C ASN A 357 -8.28 22.37 21.07
N GLN A 358 -8.11 23.04 19.92
CA GLN A 358 -6.84 23.56 19.41
C GLN A 358 -5.74 22.49 19.36
N VAL A 359 -6.11 21.26 18.97
CA VAL A 359 -5.11 20.21 18.67
C VAL A 359 -4.25 20.65 17.49
N THR A 360 -2.99 20.21 17.44
CA THR A 360 -2.02 20.65 16.42
C THR A 360 -1.97 19.71 15.22
N LEU A 361 -1.49 20.23 14.08
CA LEU A 361 -1.06 19.44 12.92
C LEU A 361 0.45 19.26 12.93
N ASP A 362 0.92 18.15 12.37
CA ASP A 362 2.34 17.85 12.20
C ASP A 362 2.77 17.91 10.73
N ALA A 363 1.86 17.60 9.81
CA ALA A 363 2.15 17.59 8.38
C ALA A 363 0.91 17.90 7.53
N VAL A 364 1.18 18.45 6.33
CA VAL A 364 0.26 18.37 5.20
C VAL A 364 0.74 17.28 4.26
N ALA A 365 -0.17 16.42 3.81
CA ALA A 365 0.11 15.38 2.84
C ALA A 365 -0.53 15.71 1.48
N ILE A 366 0.21 15.51 0.38
CA ILE A 366 -0.27 15.71 -0.99
C ILE A 366 -0.05 14.45 -1.86
N ALA A 367 -0.68 14.39 -3.03
CA ALA A 367 -0.43 13.35 -4.05
C ALA A 367 0.15 13.95 -5.35
N PRO A 368 1.47 14.19 -5.45
CA PRO A 368 2.06 14.94 -6.54
C PRO A 368 2.36 14.04 -7.75
N TYR A 369 1.33 13.44 -8.36
CA TYR A 369 1.52 12.62 -9.56
C TYR A 369 2.15 13.41 -10.73
N PHE A 370 2.84 12.70 -11.63
CA PHE A 370 3.31 13.26 -12.90
C PHE A 370 2.67 12.54 -14.09
N GLY A 371 2.59 13.21 -15.25
CA GLY A 371 2.16 12.61 -16.50
C GLY A 371 0.65 12.57 -16.76
N TYR A 372 -0.16 13.23 -15.92
CA TYR A 372 -1.63 13.29 -16.06
C TYR A 372 -2.07 13.72 -17.47
N SER A 373 -1.42 14.74 -18.04
CA SER A 373 -1.76 15.33 -19.34
C SER A 373 -1.26 14.53 -20.55
N VAL A 374 -0.42 13.51 -20.36
CA VAL A 374 0.25 12.79 -21.47
C VAL A 374 -0.76 12.13 -22.41
N ALA A 375 -1.72 11.39 -21.87
CA ALA A 375 -2.71 10.69 -22.70
C ALA A 375 -3.62 11.67 -23.45
N ASP A 376 -4.05 12.75 -22.79
CA ASP A 376 -4.91 13.76 -23.39
C ASP A 376 -4.18 14.55 -24.49
N GLN A 377 -2.89 14.85 -24.29
CA GLN A 377 -2.05 15.48 -25.30
C GLN A 377 -1.92 14.61 -26.55
N ILE A 378 -1.63 13.31 -26.39
CA ILE A 378 -1.52 12.35 -27.51
C ILE A 378 -2.80 12.31 -28.34
N VAL A 379 -3.97 12.34 -27.68
CA VAL A 379 -5.27 12.35 -28.35
C VAL A 379 -5.53 13.69 -29.03
N SER A 380 -5.29 14.81 -28.34
CA SER A 380 -5.51 16.17 -28.86
C SER A 380 -4.65 16.45 -30.10
N ASP A 381 -3.42 15.96 -30.14
CA ASP A 381 -2.51 16.10 -31.27
C ASP A 381 -2.86 15.20 -32.45
N GLY A 382 -3.80 14.26 -32.27
CA GLY A 382 -4.21 13.32 -33.32
C GLY A 382 -3.14 12.27 -33.65
N VAL A 383 -2.20 12.02 -32.75
CA VAL A 383 -1.02 11.17 -32.99
C VAL A 383 -1.13 9.77 -32.38
N VAL A 384 -2.28 9.38 -31.83
CA VAL A 384 -2.51 8.05 -31.22
C VAL A 384 -1.99 6.92 -32.12
N ASN A 385 -2.20 6.99 -33.44
CA ASN A 385 -1.74 5.96 -34.37
C ASN A 385 -0.22 5.99 -34.61
N SER A 386 0.39 7.17 -34.72
CA SER A 386 1.77 7.35 -35.16
C SER A 386 2.80 7.43 -34.02
N ILE A 387 2.39 7.87 -32.83
CA ILE A 387 3.32 8.10 -31.72
C ILE A 387 3.99 6.81 -31.27
N THR A 388 5.30 6.89 -31.03
CA THR A 388 6.14 5.78 -30.58
C THR A 388 6.33 5.82 -29.06
N VAL A 389 6.68 4.68 -28.45
CA VAL A 389 6.94 4.63 -27.00
C VAL A 389 8.05 5.62 -26.57
N PRO A 390 9.19 5.78 -27.27
CA PRO A 390 10.19 6.79 -26.91
C PRO A 390 9.68 8.24 -26.95
N GLU A 391 8.76 8.57 -27.87
CA GLU A 391 8.12 9.89 -27.90
C GLU A 391 7.18 10.07 -26.68
N ILE A 392 6.46 9.02 -26.28
CA ILE A 392 5.67 9.03 -25.04
C ILE A 392 6.58 9.23 -23.82
N MET A 393 7.73 8.55 -23.76
CA MET A 393 8.71 8.74 -22.67
C MET A 393 9.21 10.18 -22.57
N THR A 394 9.38 10.86 -23.72
CA THR A 394 9.74 12.28 -23.75
C THR A 394 8.62 13.14 -23.15
N LEU A 395 7.35 12.89 -23.51
CA LEU A 395 6.20 13.61 -22.91
C LEU A 395 6.10 13.39 -21.39
N ILE A 396 6.40 12.16 -20.92
CA ILE A 396 6.39 11.84 -19.49
C ILE A 396 7.50 12.61 -18.75
N GLN A 397 8.70 12.63 -19.32
CA GLN A 397 9.84 13.38 -18.77
C GLN A 397 9.53 14.88 -18.68
N ASP A 398 8.94 15.46 -19.73
CA ASP A 398 8.55 16.88 -19.75
C ASP A 398 7.48 17.21 -18.69
N ALA A 399 6.57 16.27 -18.40
CA ALA A 399 5.52 16.42 -17.41
C ALA A 399 6.01 16.46 -15.94
N LEU A 400 7.29 16.14 -15.68
CA LEU A 400 7.85 16.26 -14.31
C LEU A 400 7.82 17.71 -13.80
N ALA A 401 8.02 18.69 -14.68
CA ALA A 401 8.06 20.10 -14.29
C ALA A 401 6.74 20.59 -13.67
N GLU A 402 5.61 20.05 -14.14
CA GLU A 402 4.30 20.35 -13.57
C GLU A 402 4.19 19.82 -12.14
N SER A 403 4.57 18.57 -11.91
CA SER A 403 4.58 17.96 -10.58
C SER A 403 5.52 18.69 -9.61
N TYR A 404 6.70 19.13 -10.08
CA TYR A 404 7.62 19.94 -9.27
C TYR A 404 6.99 21.27 -8.83
N THR A 405 6.20 21.89 -9.71
CA THR A 405 5.46 23.13 -9.38
C THR A 405 4.46 22.86 -8.26
N PHE A 406 3.66 21.79 -8.38
CA PHE A 406 2.70 21.37 -7.36
C PHE A 406 3.36 21.14 -5.99
N MET A 407 4.51 20.47 -5.96
CA MET A 407 5.28 20.25 -4.73
C MET A 407 5.75 21.58 -4.13
N SER A 408 6.33 22.47 -4.94
CA SER A 408 6.89 23.74 -4.47
C SER A 408 5.82 24.71 -3.94
N ASP A 409 4.65 24.75 -4.58
CA ASP A 409 3.54 25.60 -4.17
C ASP A 409 2.96 25.12 -2.83
N ASN A 410 2.79 23.81 -2.64
CA ASN A 410 2.35 23.25 -1.37
C ASN A 410 3.41 23.37 -0.27
N LYS A 411 4.70 23.29 -0.62
CA LYS A 411 5.79 23.52 0.34
C LYS A 411 5.76 24.94 0.91
N THR A 412 5.49 25.92 0.05
CA THR A 412 5.33 27.33 0.48
C THR A 412 4.23 27.44 1.53
N VAL A 413 3.06 26.83 1.28
CA VAL A 413 1.96 26.82 2.25
C VAL A 413 2.34 26.09 3.53
N ALA A 414 2.98 24.91 3.44
CA ALA A 414 3.40 24.16 4.62
C ALA A 414 4.36 24.98 5.51
N ASP A 415 5.31 25.69 4.90
CA ASP A 415 6.28 26.54 5.60
C ASP A 415 5.61 27.73 6.30
N ASP A 416 4.61 28.36 5.67
CA ASP A 416 3.86 29.48 6.27
C ASP A 416 3.16 29.08 7.58
N TYR A 417 2.84 27.78 7.75
CA TYR A 417 2.23 27.23 8.97
C TYR A 417 3.20 26.39 9.82
N ASN A 418 4.48 26.33 9.47
CA ASN A 418 5.49 25.49 10.15
C ASN A 418 5.08 24.01 10.23
N LEU A 419 4.56 23.47 9.12
CA LEU A 419 4.19 22.07 8.95
C LEU A 419 5.18 21.35 8.03
N ARG A 420 5.31 20.04 8.22
CA ARG A 420 6.04 19.19 7.26
C ARG A 420 5.20 19.02 5.99
N LEU A 421 5.88 18.87 4.85
CA LEU A 421 5.26 18.44 3.59
C LEU A 421 5.64 16.98 3.34
N ILE A 422 4.65 16.09 3.30
CA ILE A 422 4.82 14.67 2.99
C ILE A 422 3.94 14.29 1.78
N THR A 423 4.12 13.09 1.23
CA THR A 423 3.19 12.55 0.23
C THR A 423 2.41 11.37 0.77
N TYR A 424 1.08 11.37 0.59
CA TYR A 424 0.24 10.20 0.91
C TYR A 424 0.19 9.22 -0.25
N GLU A 425 0.39 9.71 -1.46
CA GLU A 425 0.48 8.96 -2.71
C GLU A 425 1.42 9.68 -3.68
N GLY A 426 1.84 8.99 -4.75
CA GLY A 426 2.62 9.62 -5.81
C GLY A 426 3.22 8.61 -6.78
N GLY A 427 3.86 9.14 -7.81
CA GLY A 427 4.34 8.41 -8.97
C GLY A 427 3.66 8.87 -10.26
N GLN A 428 3.56 7.98 -11.22
CA GLN A 428 3.00 8.29 -12.54
C GLN A 428 1.46 8.24 -12.56
N HIS A 429 0.84 9.07 -13.40
CA HIS A 429 -0.57 9.05 -13.78
C HIS A 429 -0.71 9.06 -15.32
N ILE A 430 -0.11 8.07 -15.98
CA ILE A 430 -0.06 7.88 -17.42
C ILE A 430 -1.18 6.91 -17.80
N VAL A 431 -2.39 7.45 -17.89
CA VAL A 431 -3.62 6.70 -18.17
C VAL A 431 -4.57 7.56 -19.01
N ALA A 432 -5.38 6.92 -19.85
CA ALA A 432 -6.41 7.62 -20.60
C ALA A 432 -7.56 8.07 -19.68
N THR A 433 -8.15 9.23 -19.96
CA THR A 433 -9.28 9.79 -19.18
C THR A 433 -10.54 9.94 -20.04
N GLY A 434 -11.68 10.15 -19.40
CA GLY A 434 -12.95 10.45 -20.08
C GLY A 434 -13.34 9.42 -21.15
N SER A 435 -13.69 9.89 -22.35
CA SER A 435 -14.06 9.03 -23.47
C SER A 435 -12.91 8.18 -24.02
N ASN A 436 -11.66 8.53 -23.69
CA ASN A 436 -10.46 7.86 -24.23
C ASN A 436 -10.13 6.55 -23.49
N VAL A 437 -10.75 6.28 -22.33
CA VAL A 437 -10.54 5.07 -21.52
C VAL A 437 -10.77 3.77 -22.32
N ASN A 438 -11.66 3.79 -23.32
CA ASN A 438 -11.95 2.61 -24.16
C ASN A 438 -11.17 2.63 -25.49
N ASN A 439 -10.07 3.36 -25.58
CA ASN A 439 -9.16 3.31 -26.73
C ASN A 439 -8.05 2.29 -26.46
N ASP A 440 -8.22 1.08 -27.00
CA ASP A 440 -7.31 -0.04 -26.77
C ASP A 440 -5.88 0.26 -27.26
N LEU A 441 -5.74 0.87 -28.45
CA LEU A 441 -4.43 1.22 -29.00
C LEU A 441 -3.68 2.24 -28.13
N LEU A 442 -4.39 3.24 -27.60
CA LEU A 442 -3.80 4.19 -26.66
C LEU A 442 -3.39 3.47 -25.38
N THR A 443 -4.27 2.63 -24.82
CA THR A 443 -4.01 1.84 -23.62
C THR A 443 -2.75 0.98 -23.77
N GLU A 444 -2.63 0.23 -24.87
CA GLU A 444 -1.45 -0.59 -25.16
C GLU A 444 -0.15 0.23 -25.19
N LYS A 445 -0.18 1.42 -25.81
CA LYS A 445 0.99 2.31 -25.88
C LYS A 445 1.37 2.89 -24.51
N LEU A 446 0.39 3.28 -23.70
CA LEU A 446 0.64 3.78 -22.34
C LEU A 446 1.16 2.68 -21.41
N ILE A 447 0.66 1.45 -21.54
CA ILE A 447 1.21 0.28 -20.82
C ILE A 447 2.65 0.01 -21.26
N ALA A 448 2.93 0.05 -22.57
CA ALA A 448 4.29 -0.13 -23.08
C ALA A 448 5.26 0.95 -22.58
N ALA A 449 4.81 2.21 -22.45
CA ALA A 449 5.59 3.28 -21.84
C ALA A 449 5.87 3.03 -20.35
N ASN A 450 4.88 2.55 -19.59
CA ASN A 450 5.06 2.20 -18.18
C ASN A 450 6.09 1.07 -17.95
N ARG A 451 6.24 0.16 -18.91
CA ARG A 451 7.23 -0.94 -18.90
C ARG A 451 8.55 -0.57 -19.56
N HIS A 452 8.69 0.63 -20.13
CA HIS A 452 9.90 1.03 -20.83
C HIS A 452 11.08 1.24 -19.85
N PRO A 453 12.31 0.75 -20.14
CA PRO A 453 13.44 0.88 -19.21
C PRO A 453 13.75 2.31 -18.77
N ASP A 454 13.60 3.30 -19.67
CA ASP A 454 13.83 4.73 -19.35
C ASP A 454 12.92 5.26 -18.22
N MET A 455 11.82 4.57 -17.90
CA MET A 455 10.95 4.92 -16.78
C MET A 455 11.70 4.88 -15.44
N GLU A 456 12.71 4.02 -15.29
CA GLU A 456 13.60 4.01 -14.11
C GLU A 456 14.24 5.39 -13.90
N GLY A 457 14.81 5.96 -14.97
CA GLY A 457 15.48 7.26 -14.93
C GLY A 457 14.54 8.41 -14.55
N ILE A 458 13.31 8.38 -15.07
CA ILE A 458 12.26 9.36 -14.74
C ILE A 458 11.91 9.30 -13.26
N TYR A 459 11.70 8.10 -12.71
CA TYR A 459 11.44 7.93 -11.28
C TYR A 459 12.62 8.38 -10.42
N CYS A 460 13.85 8.07 -10.85
CA CYS A 460 15.05 8.53 -10.17
C CYS A 460 15.14 10.06 -10.10
N GLU A 461 14.84 10.76 -11.20
CA GLU A 461 14.82 12.22 -11.22
C GLU A 461 13.73 12.78 -10.31
N TYR A 462 12.53 12.21 -10.40
CA TYR A 462 11.37 12.58 -9.60
C TYR A 462 11.63 12.46 -8.09
N PHE A 463 12.14 11.31 -7.62
CA PHE A 463 12.51 11.12 -6.21
C PHE A 463 13.69 12.00 -5.82
N ASN A 464 14.69 12.17 -6.68
CA ASN A 464 15.81 13.03 -6.37
C ASN A 464 15.36 14.49 -6.18
N HIS A 465 14.43 14.98 -7.00
CA HIS A 465 13.84 16.30 -6.79
C HIS A 465 13.15 16.37 -5.42
N TRP A 466 12.35 15.37 -5.06
CA TRP A 466 11.66 15.35 -3.76
C TRP A 466 12.63 15.40 -2.57
N TYR A 467 13.61 14.49 -2.53
CA TYR A 467 14.50 14.38 -1.37
C TYR A 467 15.55 15.49 -1.28
N VAL A 468 15.94 16.10 -2.40
CA VAL A 468 16.86 17.25 -2.38
C VAL A 468 16.16 18.52 -1.89
N ASN A 469 14.87 18.72 -2.20
CA ASN A 469 14.16 19.96 -1.91
C ASN A 469 13.29 19.90 -0.64
N TYR A 470 12.78 18.73 -0.27
CA TYR A 470 11.81 18.59 0.82
C TYR A 470 12.26 17.57 1.88
N GLY A 471 12.74 16.40 1.46
CA GLY A 471 13.49 15.46 2.32
C GLY A 471 12.65 14.68 3.35
N ASP A 472 11.33 14.60 3.21
CA ASP A 472 10.44 13.90 4.14
C ASP A 472 9.77 12.68 3.47
N VAL A 473 8.87 11.99 4.18
CA VAL A 473 8.20 10.77 3.73
C VAL A 473 7.55 10.96 2.37
N PHE A 474 7.88 10.08 1.44
CA PHE A 474 7.19 9.93 0.17
C PHE A 474 6.46 8.58 0.16
N ALA A 475 5.12 8.54 0.13
CA ALA A 475 4.39 7.30 -0.08
C ALA A 475 4.09 7.06 -1.58
N TYR A 476 4.52 5.91 -2.12
CA TYR A 476 4.17 5.49 -3.48
C TYR A 476 2.74 4.93 -3.54
N PHE A 477 2.01 5.19 -4.64
CA PHE A 477 0.57 4.93 -4.73
C PHE A 477 0.12 3.46 -4.61
N SER A 478 0.86 2.49 -5.16
CA SER A 478 0.38 1.10 -5.15
C SER A 478 1.53 0.10 -5.22
N SER A 479 1.50 -0.90 -4.34
CA SER A 479 2.51 -1.95 -4.25
C SER A 479 2.51 -2.88 -5.46
N HIS A 480 1.42 -3.59 -5.71
CA HIS A 480 1.29 -4.55 -6.80
C HIS A 480 -0.03 -4.36 -7.56
N ALA A 481 0.06 -4.26 -8.88
CA ALA A 481 -1.13 -4.28 -9.73
C ALA A 481 -0.76 -4.58 -11.18
N ARG A 482 -1.54 -5.43 -11.83
CA ARG A 482 -1.45 -5.59 -13.29
C ARG A 482 -1.98 -4.35 -13.99
N PRO A 483 -1.43 -3.97 -15.15
CA PRO A 483 -1.94 -2.85 -15.92
C PRO A 483 -3.32 -3.17 -16.51
N SER A 484 -4.18 -2.16 -16.59
CA SER A 484 -5.45 -2.22 -17.29
C SER A 484 -5.72 -0.90 -18.03
N LYS A 485 -6.87 -0.80 -18.70
CA LYS A 485 -7.33 0.48 -19.26
C LYS A 485 -7.53 1.58 -18.20
N TYR A 486 -7.63 1.20 -16.93
CA TYR A 486 -7.73 2.12 -15.79
C TYR A 486 -6.36 2.50 -15.20
N GLY A 487 -5.25 2.08 -15.81
CA GLY A 487 -3.90 2.52 -15.46
C GLY A 487 -2.94 1.38 -15.15
N SER A 488 -1.67 1.75 -14.92
CA SER A 488 -0.57 0.84 -14.56
C SER A 488 -0.01 1.26 -13.20
N TRP A 489 -0.76 1.05 -12.13
CA TRP A 489 -0.49 1.71 -10.84
C TRP A 489 0.66 1.10 -10.04
N GLY A 490 0.73 -0.24 -9.99
CA GLY A 490 1.68 -0.98 -9.19
C GLY A 490 3.13 -0.59 -9.45
N VAL A 491 3.94 -0.49 -8.39
CA VAL A 491 5.39 -0.39 -8.51
C VAL A 491 5.96 -1.69 -9.11
N LYS A 492 5.32 -2.81 -8.80
CA LYS A 492 5.51 -4.14 -9.41
C LYS A 492 4.18 -4.62 -10.00
N GLU A 493 4.22 -5.48 -11.03
CA GLU A 493 2.98 -6.06 -11.57
C GLU A 493 2.54 -7.34 -10.84
N ASN A 494 3.48 -8.07 -10.23
CA ASN A 494 3.25 -9.25 -9.39
C ASN A 494 4.40 -9.46 -8.39
N MET A 495 4.25 -10.40 -7.46
CA MET A 495 5.25 -10.66 -6.40
C MET A 495 6.64 -11.04 -6.95
N GLN A 496 6.72 -11.65 -8.13
CA GLN A 496 7.99 -12.12 -8.72
C GLN A 496 8.69 -11.07 -9.59
N ASP A 497 8.05 -9.93 -9.82
CA ASP A 497 8.57 -8.86 -10.68
C ASP A 497 9.66 -8.04 -9.98
N VAL A 498 10.91 -8.46 -10.11
CA VAL A 498 12.06 -7.75 -9.53
C VAL A 498 12.71 -6.72 -10.46
N ASN A 499 12.26 -6.64 -11.72
CA ASN A 499 12.89 -5.84 -12.77
C ASN A 499 11.97 -4.75 -13.35
N HIS A 500 10.78 -4.56 -12.79
CA HIS A 500 9.91 -3.47 -13.21
C HIS A 500 10.63 -2.12 -13.10
N PRO A 501 10.63 -1.25 -14.15
CA PRO A 501 11.43 -0.04 -14.14
C PRO A 501 11.03 0.94 -13.04
N LYS A 502 9.77 0.93 -12.59
CA LYS A 502 9.33 1.73 -11.44
C LYS A 502 9.95 1.23 -10.14
N TYR A 503 9.95 -0.09 -9.94
CA TYR A 503 10.61 -0.71 -8.79
C TYR A 503 12.12 -0.50 -8.79
N LEU A 504 12.76 -0.60 -9.96
CA LEU A 504 14.18 -0.27 -10.12
C LEU A 504 14.46 1.19 -9.74
N GLY A 505 13.56 2.12 -10.08
CA GLY A 505 13.65 3.52 -9.65
C GLY A 505 13.67 3.68 -8.12
N LEU A 506 12.79 2.97 -7.40
CA LEU A 506 12.82 2.95 -5.93
C LEU A 506 14.12 2.31 -5.41
N LYS A 507 14.46 1.11 -5.92
CA LYS A 507 15.63 0.36 -5.45
C LYS A 507 16.93 1.15 -5.64
N ASN A 508 17.16 1.69 -6.82
CA ASN A 508 18.43 2.30 -7.19
C ASN A 508 18.54 3.75 -6.73
N CYS A 509 17.42 4.46 -6.58
CA CYS A 509 17.41 5.89 -6.29
C CYS A 509 16.76 6.26 -4.95
N VAL A 510 16.23 5.30 -4.19
CA VAL A 510 15.67 5.55 -2.86
C VAL A 510 16.27 4.58 -1.86
N PHE A 511 16.05 3.27 -2.01
CA PHE A 511 16.47 2.28 -1.02
C PHE A 511 17.99 2.21 -0.85
N SER A 512 18.73 2.38 -1.94
CA SER A 512 20.20 2.50 -1.91
C SER A 512 20.72 3.63 -1.02
N TYR A 513 19.90 4.66 -0.75
CA TYR A 513 20.20 5.77 0.16
C TYR A 513 19.76 5.52 1.60
N ASN A 514 19.02 4.44 1.88
CA ASN A 514 18.60 4.05 3.23
C ASN A 514 19.42 2.88 3.78
N THR A 515 20.01 2.08 2.89
CA THR A 515 20.99 1.07 3.29
C THR A 515 22.28 1.72 3.76
N ILE A 516 22.63 1.52 5.02
CA ILE A 516 23.98 1.81 5.49
C ILE A 516 24.90 0.83 4.76
N ILE A 517 25.80 1.33 3.92
CA ILE A 517 26.91 0.51 3.43
C ILE A 517 27.77 0.20 4.65
N SER A 518 27.51 -0.92 5.33
CA SER A 518 28.41 -1.44 6.36
C SER A 518 29.65 -2.05 5.68
N SER A 519 30.41 -1.21 4.97
CA SER A 519 31.79 -1.53 4.59
C SER A 519 32.71 -1.67 5.83
N ALA A 520 32.16 -1.51 7.04
CA ALA A 520 32.78 -1.84 8.31
C ALA A 520 32.44 -3.25 8.85
N GLU A 521 31.43 -3.96 8.32
CA GLU A 521 31.05 -5.31 8.82
C GLU A 521 31.76 -6.48 8.11
N GLU A 522 32.55 -6.21 7.07
CA GLU A 522 33.46 -7.20 6.46
C GLU A 522 34.95 -6.97 6.75
N LEU A 523 35.30 -6.12 7.73
CA LEU A 523 36.65 -6.16 8.32
C LEU A 523 36.59 -7.02 9.58
N ASN A 524 36.51 -8.33 9.36
CA ASN A 524 36.71 -9.30 10.43
C ASN A 524 38.06 -9.00 11.12
N GLN A 525 38.09 -9.11 12.45
CA GLN A 525 39.21 -8.73 13.31
C GLN A 525 40.50 -9.58 13.14
N LYS A 526 40.67 -10.25 11.98
CA LYS A 526 41.75 -11.17 11.64
C LYS A 526 42.44 -10.89 10.30
N ASP A 527 42.22 -9.75 9.67
CA ASP A 527 42.90 -9.44 8.42
C ASP A 527 44.32 -8.88 8.66
N HIS A 528 45.32 -9.63 8.23
CA HIS A 528 46.73 -9.28 8.37
C HIS A 528 47.20 -8.42 7.19
N PHE A 529 47.29 -7.10 7.41
CA PHE A 529 47.89 -6.19 6.43
C PHE A 529 49.41 -6.16 6.57
N SER A 530 50.13 -6.44 5.49
CA SER A 530 51.58 -6.27 5.42
C SER A 530 51.91 -4.99 4.66
N VAL A 531 52.63 -4.07 5.29
CA VAL A 531 53.05 -2.80 4.69
C VAL A 531 54.55 -2.81 4.43
N PHE A 532 54.97 -2.60 3.17
CA PHE A 532 56.39 -2.57 2.79
C PHE A 532 56.67 -1.56 1.66
N PRO A 533 57.79 -0.83 1.68
CA PRO A 533 58.73 -0.71 2.78
C PRO A 533 58.18 0.19 3.90
N ASN A 534 58.39 -0.20 5.15
CA ASN A 534 58.14 0.64 6.32
C ASN A 534 59.38 0.58 7.25
N PRO A 535 60.18 1.65 7.37
CA PRO A 535 59.93 2.99 6.80
C PRO A 535 60.18 3.07 5.28
N THR A 536 59.60 4.09 4.64
CA THR A 536 59.85 4.46 3.23
C THR A 536 60.57 5.81 3.16
N ASP A 537 61.54 5.93 2.26
CA ASP A 537 62.33 7.15 2.06
C ASP A 537 61.71 8.10 1.03
N ASP A 538 60.81 7.60 0.17
CA ASP A 538 60.19 8.34 -0.95
C ASP A 538 58.67 8.51 -0.79
N GLY A 539 58.10 8.03 0.32
CA GLY A 539 56.66 8.10 0.61
C GLY A 539 55.83 7.02 -0.08
N GLN A 540 56.44 6.14 -0.88
CA GLN A 540 55.73 5.02 -1.51
C GLN A 540 55.70 3.81 -0.57
N ILE A 541 54.50 3.26 -0.35
CA ILE A 541 54.28 2.02 0.40
C ILE A 541 53.39 1.07 -0.41
N PHE A 542 53.62 -0.22 -0.25
CA PHE A 542 52.75 -1.29 -0.74
C PHE A 542 51.99 -1.89 0.44
N ILE A 543 50.68 -2.01 0.30
CA ILE A 543 49.83 -2.71 1.28
C ILE A 543 49.40 -4.02 0.63
N LYS A 544 49.80 -5.14 1.23
CA LYS A 544 49.34 -6.47 0.83
C LYS A 544 48.28 -6.94 1.81
N SER A 545 47.14 -7.34 1.26
CA SER A 545 46.03 -8.02 1.92
C SER A 545 45.94 -9.45 1.38
N ASP A 546 45.36 -10.37 2.16
CA ASP A 546 44.99 -11.71 1.68
C ASP A 546 43.68 -11.71 0.86
N LEU A 547 43.11 -10.53 0.58
CA LEU A 547 41.98 -10.33 -0.33
C LEU A 547 42.46 -10.29 -1.80
N ASP A 548 41.70 -10.94 -2.69
CA ASP A 548 42.05 -11.32 -4.08
C ASP A 548 42.29 -10.18 -5.10
N LYS A 549 42.56 -8.94 -4.65
CA LYS A 549 42.90 -7.81 -5.54
C LYS A 549 43.97 -6.90 -4.93
N ASN A 550 45.12 -6.81 -5.58
CA ASN A 550 46.17 -5.84 -5.24
C ASN A 550 45.77 -4.43 -5.67
N VAL A 551 45.66 -3.49 -4.72
CA VAL A 551 45.41 -2.07 -4.99
C VAL A 551 46.72 -1.28 -4.84
N LYS A 552 47.10 -0.52 -5.87
CA LYS A 552 48.27 0.38 -5.86
C LYS A 552 47.81 1.80 -5.56
N ILE A 553 48.23 2.37 -4.43
CA ILE A 553 47.92 3.75 -4.04
C ILE A 553 49.20 4.58 -4.14
N MET A 554 49.18 5.68 -4.90
CA MET A 554 50.23 6.69 -4.88
C MET A 554 49.74 7.90 -4.09
N LEU A 555 50.46 8.25 -3.02
CA LEU A 555 50.23 9.49 -2.29
C LEU A 555 51.12 10.57 -2.93
N HIS A 556 50.53 11.71 -3.32
CA HIS A 556 51.26 12.91 -3.74
C HIS A 556 51.45 13.86 -2.56
#